data_AF-A0A918C4L8-F1
#
_entry.id   AF-A0A918C4L8-F1
#
_cell.length_a   1.000
_cell.length_b   1.000
_cell.length_c   1.000
_cell.angle_alpha   90.00
_cell.angle_beta   90.00
_cell.angle_gamma   90.00
#
_symmetry.space_group_name_H-M   'P 1'
#
loop_
_entity.id
_entity.type
_entity.pdbx_description
1 polymer ?
#
loop_
_entity_poly.entity_id
_entity_poly.type
_entity_poly.pdbx_seq_one_letter_code
_entity_poly.pdbx_strand_id
1 'polypeptide(L)'
;MRALRVGRYASGMFSGRLPTFGLLMPLLLSLNACAGPPLSEVRGEVIGWTYGAGAAEFLSDDLKTLSTTTLDKVGRFNLKLPDAATLQPYLEDSLVPDLPAGCTSTVKAEPSGAKFYSQGDITAYPSQATQKTALTLVSEDRAGSEPLKIVKRLYMYATQDVRVSGDLTCPVNGQKASANYSLDLKAGWNRVASNQTVYSSGASQTNILIVGSDGFEHWMVAP
;
A
#
# COMPACT_ATOMS: atom_id res chain seq x y z
N MET A 1 7.85 -8.71 -46.03
CA MET A 1 9.18 -8.93 -46.66
C MET A 1 9.89 -7.60 -46.85
N ARG A 2 10.93 -7.32 -46.06
CA ARG A 2 12.11 -6.53 -46.46
C ARG A 2 13.16 -6.68 -45.36
N ALA A 3 14.23 -7.37 -45.72
CA ALA A 3 15.40 -7.63 -44.90
C ALA A 3 16.33 -6.41 -44.91
N LEU A 4 17.00 -6.14 -43.79
CA LEU A 4 18.16 -5.24 -43.74
C LEU A 4 19.30 -5.89 -42.96
N ARG A 5 20.47 -5.85 -43.61
CA ARG A 5 21.75 -6.49 -43.30
C ARG A 5 22.42 -5.89 -42.06
N VAL A 6 22.95 -6.74 -41.18
CA VAL A 6 24.39 -7.08 -40.99
C VAL A 6 25.31 -5.88 -40.76
N GLY A 7 25.74 -5.72 -39.50
CA GLY A 7 26.97 -5.03 -39.12
C GLY A 7 27.82 -5.95 -38.24
N ARG A 8 28.90 -6.49 -38.80
CA ARG A 8 29.98 -7.20 -38.10
C ARG A 8 30.84 -6.17 -37.36
N TYR A 9 31.17 -6.42 -36.10
CA TYR A 9 32.31 -5.77 -35.46
C TYR A 9 33.24 -6.80 -34.83
N ALA A 10 34.51 -6.44 -34.88
CA ALA A 10 35.68 -7.29 -34.92
C ALA A 10 36.05 -7.93 -33.58
N SER A 11 36.63 -9.13 -33.70
CA SER A 11 37.35 -9.83 -32.65
C SER A 11 38.66 -9.11 -32.31
N GLY A 12 38.81 -8.71 -31.06
CA GLY A 12 40.10 -8.31 -30.47
C GLY A 12 40.58 -9.39 -29.50
N MET A 13 41.58 -10.17 -29.92
CA MET A 13 42.34 -11.04 -29.04
C MET A 13 43.29 -10.18 -28.20
N PHE A 14 43.16 -10.23 -26.87
CA PHE A 14 44.22 -9.84 -25.95
C PHE A 14 44.53 -11.03 -25.04
N SER A 15 45.67 -11.66 -25.28
CA SER A 15 46.29 -12.66 -24.41
C SER A 15 47.24 -11.93 -23.48
N GLY A 16 46.86 -11.83 -22.20
CA GLY A 16 47.69 -11.29 -21.13
C GLY A 16 47.67 -12.23 -19.94
N ARG A 17 48.75 -12.98 -19.74
CA ARG A 17 49.03 -13.70 -18.49
C ARG A 17 49.36 -12.67 -17.40
N LEU A 18 48.67 -12.73 -16.28
CA LEU A 18 49.02 -12.02 -15.05
C LEU A 18 48.84 -12.94 -13.82
N PRO A 19 49.56 -12.64 -12.71
CA PRO A 19 50.05 -13.62 -11.75
C PRO A 19 49.03 -13.98 -10.67
N THR A 20 49.27 -15.15 -10.10
CA THR A 20 48.73 -15.67 -8.84
C THR A 20 48.87 -14.64 -7.71
N PHE A 21 47.76 -13.98 -7.35
CA PHE A 21 47.66 -13.13 -6.17
C PHE A 21 46.56 -13.67 -5.23
N GLY A 22 46.98 -13.79 -3.96
CA GLY A 22 46.26 -14.03 -2.71
C GLY A 22 44.74 -14.22 -2.71
N LEU A 23 44.35 -15.33 -2.07
CA LEU A 23 43.05 -15.52 -1.41
C LEU A 23 42.72 -14.34 -0.49
N LEU A 24 41.97 -13.35 -0.99
CA LEU A 24 41.22 -12.39 -0.20
C LEU A 24 39.77 -12.84 -0.22
N MET A 25 39.41 -13.60 0.83
CA MET A 25 38.06 -14.03 1.14
C MET A 25 37.23 -12.77 1.40
N PRO A 26 36.32 -12.35 0.50
CA PRO A 26 35.51 -11.18 0.77
C PRO A 26 34.54 -11.60 1.86
N LEU A 27 34.75 -11.04 3.04
CA LEU A 27 33.80 -11.03 4.14
C LEU A 27 32.57 -10.24 3.65
N LEU A 28 31.77 -10.85 2.77
CA LEU A 28 30.43 -10.44 2.42
C LEU A 28 29.59 -10.70 3.66
N LEU A 29 29.77 -9.81 4.64
CA LEU A 29 28.85 -9.57 5.73
C LEU A 29 27.50 -9.37 5.07
N SER A 30 26.71 -10.43 5.09
CA SER A 30 25.29 -10.42 4.84
C SER A 30 24.69 -9.43 5.81
N LEU A 31 24.64 -8.18 5.37
CA LEU A 31 23.61 -7.22 5.74
C LEU A 31 22.32 -7.83 5.23
N ASN A 32 21.87 -8.91 5.89
CA ASN A 32 20.48 -9.29 5.94
C ASN A 32 19.82 -8.06 6.54
N ALA A 33 19.39 -7.15 5.66
CA ALA A 33 18.54 -6.04 6.03
C ALA A 33 17.45 -6.66 6.87
N CYS A 34 17.47 -6.38 8.18
CA CYS A 34 16.53 -6.93 9.13
C CYS A 34 15.15 -6.47 8.68
N ALA A 35 14.46 -7.31 7.90
CA ALA A 35 13.05 -7.14 7.68
C ALA A 35 12.42 -7.16 9.06
N GLY A 36 11.83 -6.03 9.47
CA GLY A 36 11.11 -5.95 10.72
C GLY A 36 10.04 -7.06 10.78
N PRO A 37 9.59 -7.43 11.98
CA PRO A 37 8.47 -8.36 12.10
C PRO A 37 7.28 -7.86 11.26
N PRO A 38 6.48 -8.78 10.69
CA PRO A 38 5.30 -8.40 9.92
C PRO A 38 4.36 -7.55 10.79
N LEU A 39 3.68 -6.60 10.15
CA LEU A 39 2.71 -5.75 10.84
C LEU A 39 1.56 -6.62 11.36
N SER A 40 1.33 -6.63 12.67
CA SER A 40 0.24 -7.41 13.29
C SER A 40 -0.80 -6.53 13.98
N GLU A 41 -0.51 -5.24 14.15
CA GLU A 41 -1.39 -4.29 14.83
C GLU A 41 -1.19 -2.87 14.32
N VAL A 42 -2.23 -2.06 14.45
CA VAL A 42 -2.28 -0.64 14.14
C VAL A 42 -2.50 0.12 15.43
N ARG A 43 -1.55 0.99 15.76
CA ARG A 43 -1.65 1.92 16.88
C ARG A 43 -1.89 3.31 16.34
N GLY A 44 -2.92 3.97 16.84
CA GLY A 44 -3.22 5.33 16.40
C GLY A 44 -4.04 6.14 17.38
N GLU A 45 -4.19 7.42 17.06
CA GLU A 45 -5.04 8.39 17.74
C GLU A 45 -5.91 9.11 16.73
N VAL A 46 -7.19 9.24 17.07
CA VAL A 46 -8.14 10.03 16.29
C VAL A 46 -8.02 11.50 16.70
N ILE A 47 -7.44 12.31 15.83
CA ILE A 47 -7.28 13.75 16.02
C ILE A 47 -8.66 14.40 16.11
N GLY A 48 -8.85 15.21 17.16
CA GLY A 48 -10.11 15.91 17.41
C GLY A 48 -11.22 15.02 17.98
N TRP A 49 -10.90 13.84 18.51
CA TRP A 49 -11.88 12.96 19.13
C TRP A 49 -12.53 13.57 20.37
N THR A 50 -13.86 13.70 20.36
CA THR A 50 -14.66 14.31 21.45
C THR A 50 -15.76 13.40 21.98
N TYR A 51 -15.85 12.15 21.49
CA TYR A 51 -16.99 11.26 21.72
C TYR A 51 -16.86 10.34 22.95
N GLY A 52 -15.82 10.50 23.77
CA GLY A 52 -15.57 9.65 24.93
C GLY A 52 -14.99 8.29 24.55
N ALA A 53 -15.26 7.23 25.32
CA ALA A 53 -14.79 5.88 24.95
C ALA A 53 -15.57 5.34 23.74
N GLY A 54 -15.04 4.31 23.09
CA GLY A 54 -15.71 3.68 21.94
C GLY A 54 -15.10 2.34 21.54
N ALA A 55 -15.40 1.92 20.32
CA ALA A 55 -14.74 0.80 19.65
C ALA A 55 -14.25 1.23 18.27
N ALA A 56 -13.13 0.66 17.83
CA ALA A 56 -12.64 0.75 16.46
C ALA A 56 -12.66 -0.65 15.83
N GLU A 57 -13.13 -0.73 14.59
CA GLU A 57 -13.35 -1.96 13.86
C GLU A 57 -12.66 -1.92 12.50
N PHE A 58 -12.02 -3.03 12.17
CA PHE A 58 -11.55 -3.33 10.83
C PHE A 58 -12.67 -4.12 10.14
N LEU A 59 -13.29 -3.54 9.11
CA LEU A 59 -14.41 -4.15 8.39
C LEU A 59 -13.96 -4.65 7.02
N SER A 60 -14.60 -5.69 6.49
CA SER A 60 -14.54 -6.02 5.07
C SER A 60 -15.43 -5.11 4.21
N ASP A 61 -15.30 -5.21 2.89
CA ASP A 61 -16.11 -4.43 1.93
C ASP A 61 -17.62 -4.69 2.06
N ASP A 62 -18.02 -5.87 2.56
CA ASP A 62 -19.40 -6.23 2.89
C ASP A 62 -19.82 -5.82 4.33
N LEU A 63 -19.03 -4.96 4.97
CA LEU A 63 -19.22 -4.42 6.32
C LEU A 63 -19.19 -5.47 7.45
N LYS A 64 -18.61 -6.65 7.20
CA LYS A 64 -18.41 -7.65 8.27
C LYS A 64 -17.17 -7.31 9.10
N THR A 65 -17.31 -7.36 10.42
CA THR A 65 -16.19 -7.12 11.34
C THR A 65 -15.14 -8.23 11.22
N LEU A 66 -13.93 -7.83 10.82
CA LEU A 66 -12.74 -8.70 10.74
C LEU A 66 -11.90 -8.61 12.02
N SER A 67 -11.87 -7.45 12.65
CA SER A 67 -11.20 -7.23 13.93
C SER A 67 -11.82 -6.05 14.67
N THR A 68 -11.67 -6.02 16.00
CA THR A 68 -12.20 -4.96 16.86
C THR A 68 -11.24 -4.66 18.01
N THR A 69 -11.23 -3.41 18.45
CA THR A 69 -10.54 -2.94 19.66
C THR A 69 -11.36 -1.86 20.35
N THR A 70 -11.03 -1.57 21.60
CA THR A 70 -11.54 -0.39 22.30
C THR A 70 -10.82 0.88 21.84
N LEU A 71 -11.58 1.97 21.72
CA LEU A 71 -11.08 3.35 21.70
C LEU A 71 -11.17 3.92 23.11
N ASP A 72 -10.08 4.50 23.61
CA ASP A 72 -10.11 5.20 24.90
C ASP A 72 -10.80 6.56 24.81
N LYS A 73 -10.91 7.27 25.95
CA LYS A 73 -11.61 8.56 26.03
C LYS A 73 -10.96 9.68 25.21
N VAL A 74 -9.69 9.53 24.84
CA VAL A 74 -8.94 10.51 24.03
C VAL A 74 -8.76 10.02 22.58
N GLY A 75 -9.45 8.95 22.18
CA GLY A 75 -9.47 8.47 20.80
C GLY A 75 -8.26 7.61 20.43
N ARG A 76 -7.53 7.06 21.41
CA ARG A 76 -6.40 6.16 21.14
C ARG A 76 -6.86 4.72 21.07
N PHE A 77 -6.21 3.94 20.21
CA PHE A 77 -6.49 2.53 20.03
C PHE A 77 -5.25 1.71 19.67
N ASN A 78 -5.34 0.40 19.89
CA ASN A 78 -4.40 -0.59 19.37
C ASN A 78 -5.17 -1.74 18.73
N LEU A 79 -5.42 -1.64 17.43
CA LEU A 79 -6.24 -2.58 16.66
C LEU A 79 -5.37 -3.69 16.12
N LYS A 80 -5.63 -4.94 16.52
CA LYS A 80 -4.99 -6.11 15.88
C LYS A 80 -5.48 -6.24 14.44
N LEU A 81 -4.58 -6.49 13.52
CA LEU A 81 -4.95 -6.79 12.14
C LEU A 81 -5.42 -8.25 12.02
N PRO A 82 -6.42 -8.54 11.19
CA PRO A 82 -6.92 -9.91 11.02
C PRO A 82 -5.83 -10.80 10.42
N ASP A 83 -5.84 -12.07 10.82
CA ASP A 83 -4.88 -13.06 10.35
C ASP A 83 -5.24 -13.59 8.95
N ALA A 84 -4.32 -14.37 8.39
CA ALA A 84 -4.47 -14.96 7.06
C ALA A 84 -5.74 -15.83 6.92
N ALA A 85 -6.11 -16.56 7.98
CA ALA A 85 -7.27 -17.44 7.97
C ALA A 85 -8.58 -16.64 7.92
N THR A 86 -8.64 -15.54 8.68
CA THR A 86 -9.78 -14.61 8.71
C THR A 86 -9.95 -13.89 7.37
N LEU A 87 -8.84 -13.55 6.71
CA LEU A 87 -8.85 -12.85 5.42
C LEU A 87 -9.15 -13.74 4.22
N GLN A 88 -8.94 -15.06 4.32
CA GLN A 88 -9.04 -15.99 3.20
C GLN A 88 -10.25 -15.78 2.25
N PRO A 89 -11.50 -15.56 2.73
CA PRO A 89 -12.64 -15.40 1.85
C PRO A 89 -12.71 -14.04 1.14
N TYR A 90 -11.84 -13.09 1.50
CA TYR A 90 -11.78 -11.73 0.95
C TYR A 90 -10.54 -11.49 0.07
N LEU A 91 -9.72 -12.53 -0.15
CA LEU A 91 -8.46 -12.39 -0.87
C LEU A 91 -8.67 -12.38 -2.39
N GLU A 92 -8.20 -11.31 -3.02
CA GLU A 92 -8.29 -11.08 -4.46
C GLU A 92 -7.01 -11.48 -5.21
N ASP A 93 -7.14 -11.92 -6.47
CA ASP A 93 -5.97 -12.28 -7.31
C ASP A 93 -5.23 -11.06 -7.89
N SER A 94 -5.75 -9.85 -7.68
CA SER A 94 -5.22 -8.59 -8.21
C SER A 94 -5.44 -7.45 -7.20
N LEU A 95 -4.54 -6.47 -7.17
CA LEU A 95 -4.75 -5.20 -6.43
C LEU A 95 -5.72 -4.24 -7.13
N VAL A 96 -6.11 -4.54 -8.37
CA VAL A 96 -7.11 -3.79 -9.12
C VAL A 96 -8.17 -4.76 -9.62
N PRO A 97 -8.97 -5.35 -8.71
CA PRO A 97 -10.13 -6.16 -9.12
C PRO A 97 -11.15 -5.25 -9.83
N ASP A 98 -11.97 -5.84 -10.70
CA ASP A 98 -13.16 -5.20 -11.29
C ASP A 98 -12.92 -3.80 -11.89
N LEU A 99 -11.98 -3.73 -12.83
CA LEU A 99 -11.61 -2.50 -13.53
C LEU A 99 -12.86 -1.78 -14.10
N PRO A 100 -13.17 -0.54 -13.68
CA PRO A 100 -14.35 0.17 -14.17
C PRO A 100 -14.33 0.39 -15.68
N ALA A 101 -15.52 0.54 -16.28
CA ALA A 101 -15.65 0.77 -17.71
C ALA A 101 -14.82 1.98 -18.17
N GLY A 102 -14.01 1.77 -19.20
CA GLY A 102 -13.13 2.81 -19.77
C GLY A 102 -11.78 2.97 -19.07
N CYS A 103 -11.57 2.35 -17.91
CA CYS A 103 -10.24 2.29 -17.31
C CYS A 103 -9.34 1.29 -18.05
N THR A 104 -8.03 1.52 -17.99
CA THR A 104 -6.98 0.61 -18.47
C THR A 104 -5.99 0.34 -17.35
N SER A 105 -5.48 -0.90 -17.27
CA SER A 105 -4.50 -1.28 -16.25
C SER A 105 -3.39 -2.11 -16.87
N THR A 106 -2.15 -1.79 -16.49
CA THR A 106 -0.96 -2.61 -16.73
C THR A 106 -0.39 -3.16 -15.41
N VAL A 107 -1.13 -3.00 -14.31
CA VAL A 107 -0.72 -3.44 -12.98
C VAL A 107 -0.60 -4.96 -12.96
N LYS A 108 0.57 -5.44 -12.55
CA LYS A 108 0.91 -6.87 -12.46
C LYS A 108 1.67 -7.17 -11.17
N ALA A 109 1.55 -8.42 -10.74
CA ALA A 109 2.23 -8.97 -9.56
C ALA A 109 3.23 -10.05 -9.96
N GLU A 110 4.44 -10.01 -9.41
CA GLU A 110 5.52 -10.96 -9.66
C GLU A 110 6.20 -11.40 -8.33
N PRO A 111 6.28 -12.71 -8.03
CA PRO A 111 5.72 -13.82 -8.79
C PRO A 111 4.18 -13.81 -8.82
N SER A 112 3.60 -14.39 -9.87
CA SER A 112 2.15 -14.56 -9.96
C SER A 112 1.62 -15.51 -8.87
N GLY A 113 0.32 -15.45 -8.59
CA GLY A 113 -0.35 -16.29 -7.58
C GLY A 113 -0.36 -15.71 -6.16
N ALA A 114 0.25 -14.54 -5.95
CA ALA A 114 -0.01 -13.76 -4.75
C ALA A 114 -1.49 -13.32 -4.73
N LYS A 115 -2.11 -13.38 -3.55
CA LYS A 115 -3.43 -12.82 -3.32
C LYS A 115 -3.36 -11.65 -2.37
N PHE A 116 -4.30 -10.73 -2.50
CA PHE A 116 -4.26 -9.42 -1.87
C PHE A 116 -5.53 -9.12 -1.10
N TYR A 117 -5.40 -8.29 -0.08
CA TYR A 117 -6.51 -7.57 0.52
C TYR A 117 -6.02 -6.17 0.86
N SER A 118 -6.85 -5.14 0.67
CA SER A 118 -6.46 -3.76 0.93
C SER A 118 -7.53 -3.03 1.72
N GLN A 119 -7.11 -2.27 2.73
CA GLN A 119 -7.98 -1.43 3.55
C GLN A 119 -7.40 -0.03 3.65
N GLY A 120 -8.24 0.99 3.48
CA GLY A 120 -7.84 2.39 3.64
C GLY A 120 -8.49 3.13 4.79
N ASP A 121 -9.35 2.48 5.55
CA ASP A 121 -10.15 3.08 6.60
C ASP A 121 -10.42 2.10 7.74
N ILE A 122 -10.74 2.67 8.91
CA ILE A 122 -11.16 1.95 10.11
C ILE A 122 -12.51 2.55 10.51
N THR A 123 -13.46 1.74 10.94
CA THR A 123 -14.75 2.27 11.42
C THR A 123 -14.72 2.45 12.94
N ALA A 124 -15.20 3.58 13.44
CA ALA A 124 -15.30 3.86 14.88
C ALA A 124 -16.75 3.98 15.32
N TYR A 125 -17.03 3.49 16.53
CA TYR A 125 -18.33 3.50 17.17
C TYR A 125 -18.20 4.14 18.57
N PRO A 126 -18.69 5.38 18.77
CA PRO A 126 -18.79 5.99 20.09
C PRO A 126 -19.61 5.17 21.09
N SER A 127 -19.14 5.01 22.33
CA SER A 127 -19.87 4.26 23.36
C SER A 127 -21.04 5.03 23.97
N GLN A 128 -20.98 6.36 23.96
CA GLN A 128 -21.96 7.23 24.63
C GLN A 128 -23.11 7.68 23.73
N ALA A 129 -23.06 7.37 22.44
CA ALA A 129 -24.10 7.81 21.54
C ALA A 129 -25.31 6.88 21.66
N THR A 130 -26.46 7.45 22.02
CA THR A 130 -27.78 6.81 21.94
C THR A 130 -28.12 6.32 20.53
N GLN A 131 -27.30 6.70 19.54
CA GLN A 131 -27.21 6.12 18.20
C GLN A 131 -25.78 5.67 17.95
N LYS A 132 -25.59 4.38 17.63
CA LYS A 132 -24.29 3.81 17.21
C LYS A 132 -23.91 4.29 15.80
N THR A 133 -23.78 5.59 15.59
CA THR A 133 -23.39 6.13 14.29
C THR A 133 -21.95 5.72 14.01
N ALA A 134 -21.77 4.91 12.96
CA ALA A 134 -20.46 4.53 12.46
C ALA A 134 -19.74 5.78 11.94
N LEU A 135 -18.50 5.98 12.37
CA LEU A 135 -17.62 7.04 11.88
C LEU A 135 -16.50 6.39 11.07
N THR A 136 -16.26 6.86 9.85
CA THR A 136 -15.11 6.41 9.06
C THR A 136 -13.86 7.17 9.51
N LEU A 137 -12.86 6.44 9.96
CA LEU A 137 -11.53 6.98 10.27
C LEU A 137 -10.63 6.81 9.07
N VAL A 138 -9.95 7.88 8.67
CA VAL A 138 -8.92 7.86 7.63
C VAL A 138 -7.62 8.43 8.18
N SER A 139 -6.49 7.85 7.76
CA SER A 139 -5.18 8.45 7.99
C SER A 139 -4.77 9.20 6.73
N GLU A 140 -4.95 10.52 6.77
CA GLU A 140 -4.82 11.38 5.62
C GLU A 140 -4.20 12.73 5.98
N ASP A 141 -3.18 13.14 5.22
CA ASP A 141 -2.61 14.48 5.28
C ASP A 141 -2.97 15.26 4.01
N ARG A 142 -3.53 16.46 4.17
CA ARG A 142 -3.85 17.37 3.06
C ARG A 142 -2.94 18.59 3.09
N ALA A 143 -2.38 18.96 1.95
CA ALA A 143 -1.52 20.13 1.82
C ALA A 143 -1.70 20.86 0.48
N GLY A 144 -1.50 22.17 0.50
CA GLY A 144 -1.59 23.04 -0.68
C GLY A 144 -3.02 23.44 -1.04
N SER A 145 -3.14 24.42 -1.94
CA SER A 145 -4.43 24.92 -2.45
C SER A 145 -4.67 24.54 -3.92
N GLU A 146 -3.62 24.41 -4.73
CA GLU A 146 -3.68 23.89 -6.10
C GLU A 146 -2.24 23.56 -6.62
N PRO A 147 -1.98 22.35 -7.14
CA PRO A 147 -2.84 21.18 -6.99
C PRO A 147 -2.93 20.75 -5.52
N LEU A 148 -4.09 20.24 -5.11
CA LEU A 148 -4.30 19.67 -3.79
C LEU A 148 -3.47 18.38 -3.67
N LYS A 149 -2.61 18.32 -2.66
CA LYS A 149 -1.82 17.13 -2.33
C LYS A 149 -2.48 16.39 -1.18
N ILE A 150 -2.71 15.10 -1.37
CA ILE A 150 -3.33 14.22 -0.38
C ILE A 150 -2.40 13.02 -0.20
N VAL A 151 -2.01 12.73 1.02
CA VAL A 151 -1.29 11.51 1.37
C VAL A 151 -2.22 10.66 2.21
N LYS A 152 -2.71 9.55 1.66
CA LYS A 152 -3.55 8.59 2.39
C LYS A 152 -2.75 7.36 2.74
N ARG A 153 -2.83 6.89 3.98
CA ARG A 153 -2.23 5.63 4.39
C ARG A 153 -3.22 4.48 4.21
N LEU A 154 -2.68 3.34 3.79
CA LEU A 154 -3.41 2.13 3.46
C LEU A 154 -2.67 0.94 4.07
N TYR A 155 -3.41 -0.12 4.34
CA TYR A 155 -2.87 -1.42 4.69
C TYR A 155 -3.11 -2.39 3.55
N MET A 156 -2.07 -3.10 3.12
CA MET A 156 -2.16 -4.13 2.10
C MET A 156 -1.64 -5.45 2.63
N TYR A 157 -2.49 -6.45 2.66
CA TYR A 157 -2.11 -7.83 2.92
C TYR A 157 -1.68 -8.50 1.62
N ALA A 158 -0.60 -9.28 1.65
CA ALA A 158 -0.18 -10.16 0.57
C ALA A 158 0.08 -11.58 1.11
N THR A 159 -0.34 -12.63 0.39
CA THR A 159 -0.10 -14.02 0.83
C THR A 159 1.37 -14.45 0.78
N GLN A 160 2.20 -13.76 0.01
CA GLN A 160 3.62 -14.04 -0.17
C GLN A 160 4.39 -12.75 -0.51
N ASP A 161 5.72 -12.78 -0.42
CA ASP A 161 6.56 -11.71 -0.93
C ASP A 161 6.29 -11.51 -2.44
N VAL A 162 5.95 -10.29 -2.84
CA VAL A 162 5.52 -9.98 -4.21
C VAL A 162 5.84 -8.55 -4.60
N ARG A 163 6.34 -8.38 -5.82
CA ARG A 163 6.49 -7.07 -6.45
C ARG A 163 5.27 -6.75 -7.29
N VAL A 164 4.64 -5.61 -7.02
CA VAL A 164 3.52 -5.10 -7.82
C VAL A 164 3.97 -3.84 -8.55
N SER A 165 3.79 -3.83 -9.87
CA SER A 165 4.17 -2.69 -10.71
C SER A 165 3.22 -2.47 -11.86
N GLY A 166 3.12 -1.23 -12.32
CA GLY A 166 2.35 -0.85 -13.50
C GLY A 166 1.51 0.41 -13.26
N ASP A 167 0.61 0.69 -14.18
CA ASP A 167 -0.20 1.90 -14.18
C ASP A 167 -1.68 1.55 -14.33
N LEU A 168 -2.52 2.28 -13.62
CA LEU A 168 -3.96 2.34 -13.78
C LEU A 168 -4.33 3.72 -14.33
N THR A 169 -5.12 3.77 -15.39
CA THR A 169 -5.66 5.01 -15.95
C THR A 169 -7.16 4.91 -16.06
N CYS A 170 -7.88 5.92 -15.60
CA CYS A 170 -9.34 5.98 -15.65
C CYS A 170 -9.82 7.34 -16.20
N PRO A 171 -10.83 7.37 -17.07
CA PRO A 171 -11.54 8.59 -17.40
C PRO A 171 -12.48 8.99 -16.25
N VAL A 172 -12.41 10.24 -15.80
CA VAL A 172 -13.29 10.80 -14.77
C VAL A 172 -13.81 12.15 -15.27
N ASN A 173 -15.11 12.23 -15.60
CA ASN A 173 -15.74 13.46 -16.10
C ASN A 173 -14.99 14.13 -17.28
N GLY A 174 -14.47 13.33 -18.22
CA GLY A 174 -13.69 13.81 -19.37
C GLY A 174 -12.23 14.14 -19.06
N GLN A 175 -11.79 13.98 -17.81
CA GLN A 175 -10.40 14.12 -17.39
C GLN A 175 -9.73 12.76 -17.19
N LYS A 176 -8.41 12.76 -17.06
CA LYS A 176 -7.61 11.57 -16.76
C LYS A 176 -7.28 11.51 -15.27
N ALA A 177 -7.70 10.43 -14.61
CA ALA A 177 -7.15 9.99 -13.34
C ALA A 177 -6.11 8.89 -13.62
N SER A 178 -4.98 8.91 -12.92
CA SER A 178 -3.94 7.89 -13.05
C SER A 178 -3.38 7.49 -11.70
N ALA A 179 -3.01 6.22 -11.56
CA ALA A 179 -2.30 5.68 -10.42
C ALA A 179 -1.12 4.83 -10.89
N ASN A 180 0.06 5.09 -10.35
CA ASN A 180 1.27 4.30 -10.57
C ASN A 180 1.53 3.41 -9.36
N TYR A 181 1.80 2.13 -9.61
CA TYR A 181 2.14 1.14 -8.60
C TYR A 181 3.62 0.80 -8.71
N SER A 182 4.33 0.87 -7.58
CA SER A 182 5.70 0.38 -7.45
C SER A 182 5.92 -0.14 -6.03
N LEU A 183 5.38 -1.32 -5.75
CA LEU A 183 5.33 -1.92 -4.42
C LEU A 183 6.20 -3.17 -4.36
N ASP A 184 7.02 -3.29 -3.32
CA ASP A 184 7.71 -4.53 -2.95
C ASP A 184 7.08 -5.02 -1.64
N LEU A 185 5.96 -5.75 -1.75
CA LEU A 185 5.18 -6.23 -0.61
C LEU A 185 5.84 -7.46 0.00
N LYS A 186 5.81 -7.55 1.33
CA LYS A 186 6.15 -8.74 2.10
C LYS A 186 4.92 -9.59 2.36
N ALA A 187 5.13 -10.89 2.59
CA ALA A 187 4.06 -11.76 3.08
C ALA A 187 3.47 -11.19 4.39
N GLY A 188 2.15 -11.16 4.49
CA GLY A 188 1.43 -10.53 5.59
C GLY A 188 1.02 -9.08 5.29
N TRP A 189 0.82 -8.30 6.35
CA TRP A 189 0.39 -6.90 6.25
C TRP A 189 1.56 -5.96 5.99
N ASN A 190 1.33 -5.02 5.08
CA ASN A 190 2.25 -3.96 4.68
C ASN A 190 1.59 -2.60 4.87
N ARG A 191 2.38 -1.59 5.23
CA ARG A 191 1.95 -0.19 5.20
C ARG A 191 2.25 0.40 3.84
N VAL A 192 1.26 1.06 3.26
CA VAL A 192 1.33 1.66 1.93
C VAL A 192 0.84 3.11 2.02
N ALA A 193 1.46 4.00 1.26
CA ALA A 193 0.97 5.36 1.09
C ALA A 193 0.48 5.56 -0.35
N SER A 194 -0.66 6.22 -0.46
CA SER A 194 -1.22 6.76 -1.69
C SER A 194 -0.97 8.27 -1.71
N ASN A 195 -0.01 8.70 -2.52
CA ASN A 195 0.34 10.09 -2.71
C ASN A 195 -0.43 10.62 -3.92
N GLN A 196 -1.53 11.31 -3.67
CA GLN A 196 -2.40 11.85 -4.69
C GLN A 196 -2.16 13.35 -4.90
N THR A 197 -2.13 13.75 -6.16
CA THR A 197 -2.17 15.14 -6.62
C THR A 197 -3.47 15.33 -7.40
N VAL A 198 -4.35 16.18 -6.91
CA VAL A 198 -5.64 16.51 -7.51
C VAL A 198 -5.57 17.92 -8.07
N TYR A 199 -5.89 18.06 -9.35
CA TYR A 199 -5.95 19.34 -10.04
C TYR A 199 -7.39 19.86 -10.06
N SER A 200 -7.55 21.17 -10.07
CA SER A 200 -8.82 21.90 -10.22
C SER A 200 -9.63 21.50 -11.46
N SER A 201 -8.97 20.98 -12.50
CA SER A 201 -9.64 20.41 -13.67
C SER A 201 -10.43 19.14 -13.37
N GLY A 202 -10.13 18.45 -12.26
CA GLY A 202 -10.60 17.11 -11.93
C GLY A 202 -9.63 16.00 -12.33
N ALA A 203 -8.55 16.32 -13.06
CA ALA A 203 -7.47 15.37 -13.31
C ALA A 203 -6.78 14.98 -12.00
N SER A 204 -6.24 13.76 -11.93
CA SER A 204 -5.47 13.34 -10.76
C SER A 204 -4.33 12.38 -11.11
N GLN A 205 -3.29 12.44 -10.29
CA GLN A 205 -2.14 11.55 -10.35
C GLN A 205 -1.89 10.98 -8.97
N THR A 206 -1.78 9.66 -8.89
CA THR A 206 -1.57 8.93 -7.64
C THR A 206 -0.31 8.10 -7.77
N ASN A 207 0.56 8.12 -6.76
CA ASN A 207 1.67 7.20 -6.63
C ASN A 207 1.45 6.34 -5.38
N ILE A 208 1.48 5.02 -5.56
CA ILE A 208 1.26 4.06 -4.49
C ILE A 208 2.58 3.36 -4.17
N LEU A 209 3.08 3.55 -2.95
CA LEU A 209 4.41 3.14 -2.52
C LEU A 209 4.41 2.54 -1.11
N ILE A 210 5.37 1.64 -0.83
CA ILE A 210 5.58 1.06 0.49
C ILE A 210 6.17 2.13 1.41
N VAL A 211 5.62 2.23 2.63
CA VAL A 211 6.18 3.09 3.68
C VAL A 211 6.64 2.24 4.86
N GLY A 212 7.72 2.68 5.50
CA GLY A 212 8.19 2.06 6.73
C GLY A 212 7.21 2.30 7.90
N SER A 213 7.47 1.62 9.02
CA SER A 213 6.83 1.97 10.28
C SER A 213 7.38 3.32 10.74
N ASP A 214 6.59 4.37 10.62
CA ASP A 214 6.86 5.67 11.25
C ASP A 214 6.31 5.76 12.69
N GLY A 215 5.66 4.68 13.17
CA GLY A 215 5.18 4.56 14.53
C GLY A 215 3.67 4.77 14.63
N PHE A 216 3.28 5.70 15.51
CA PHE A 216 1.90 5.98 15.90
C PHE A 216 1.19 6.81 14.83
N GLU A 217 0.08 6.29 14.31
CA GLU A 217 -0.59 6.89 13.17
C GLU A 217 -1.66 7.89 13.61
N HIS A 218 -1.71 9.04 12.95
CA HIS A 218 -2.78 10.01 13.13
C HIS A 218 -3.95 9.64 12.22
N TRP A 219 -5.13 9.57 12.83
CA TRP A 219 -6.40 9.31 12.18
C TRP A 219 -7.30 10.52 12.33
N MET A 220 -8.22 10.72 11.41
CA MET A 220 -9.25 11.74 11.50
C MET A 220 -10.59 11.14 11.09
N VAL A 221 -11.68 11.69 11.62
CA VAL A 221 -13.02 11.37 11.14
C VAL A 221 -13.15 11.95 9.74
N ALA A 222 -13.48 11.11 8.76
CA ALA A 222 -13.75 11.54 7.40
C ALA A 222 -14.88 12.59 7.40
N PRO A 223 -14.75 13.66 6.59
CA PRO A 223 -15.72 14.75 6.54
C PRO A 223 -17.09 14.32 5.99
#